data_AF-A0A967X1N5-F1
#
_entry.id   AF-A0A967X1N5-F1
#
_cell.length_a   1.000
_cell.length_b   1.000
_cell.length_c   1.000
_cell.angle_alpha   90.00
_cell.angle_beta   90.00
_cell.angle_gamma   90.00
#
_symmetry.space_group_name_H-M   'P 1'
#
loop_
_entity.id
_entity.type
_entity.pdbx_description
1 polymer ?
#
loop_
_entity_poly.entity_id
_entity_poly.type
_entity_poly.pdbx_seq_one_letter_code
_entity_poly.pdbx_strand_id
1 'polypeptide(L)'
;MADFNFLLVLPVVSLAAYGLLVLVLVPFSRGSTRGLALATLIGLGMTGVILYRLWQHWAMYGPQETAFGLVRIDGFGLFFSFILLVVATLSVLASINFLEREGADQGEFYALILFCLAGMFLMLHTTHLMMVLIGLEVFSLALYVITGLTRSRLRSVESALKYFLLGAFS
;
A
#
# COMPACT_ATOMS: atom_id res chain seq x y z
N MET A 1 -22.20 -22.01 0.25
CA MET A 1 -21.01 -22.50 -0.50
C MET A 1 -20.40 -21.46 -1.44
N ALA A 2 -20.96 -20.24 -1.56
CA ALA A 2 -20.29 -19.13 -2.25
C ALA A 2 -20.34 -17.85 -1.40
N ASP A 3 -19.86 -17.94 -0.16
CA ASP A 3 -19.74 -16.79 0.77
C ASP A 3 -18.46 -15.97 0.54
N PHE A 4 -17.75 -16.26 -0.56
CA PHE A 4 -16.53 -15.56 -0.94
C PHE A 4 -16.76 -14.69 -2.17
N ASN A 5 -17.03 -13.41 -1.93
CA ASN A 5 -17.10 -12.40 -2.98
C ASN A 5 -15.71 -11.76 -3.16
N PHE A 6 -15.05 -12.15 -4.25
CA PHE A 6 -13.72 -11.68 -4.62
C PHE A 6 -13.65 -10.16 -4.79
N LEU A 7 -14.74 -9.52 -5.22
CA LEU A 7 -14.79 -8.09 -5.52
C LEU A 7 -14.37 -7.24 -4.31
N LEU A 8 -14.75 -7.66 -3.10
CA LEU A 8 -14.50 -6.93 -1.86
C LEU A 8 -13.02 -6.98 -1.44
N VAL A 9 -12.28 -8.02 -1.85
CA VAL A 9 -10.86 -8.22 -1.51
C VAL A 9 -9.92 -7.62 -2.58
N LEU A 10 -10.46 -7.28 -3.76
CA LEU A 10 -9.70 -6.74 -4.89
C LEU A 10 -8.83 -5.51 -4.58
N PRO A 11 -9.25 -4.52 -3.76
CA PRO A 11 -8.41 -3.35 -3.49
C PRO A 11 -7.04 -3.74 -2.93
N VAL A 12 -7.03 -4.58 -1.88
CA VAL A 12 -5.81 -5.05 -1.22
C VAL A 12 -4.97 -5.90 -2.18
N VAL A 13 -5.61 -6.85 -2.88
CA VAL A 13 -4.92 -7.75 -3.82
C VAL A 13 -4.31 -6.97 -4.98
N SER A 14 -5.01 -5.95 -5.49
CA SER A 14 -4.50 -5.11 -6.57
C SER A 14 -3.23 -4.38 -6.15
N LEU A 15 -3.21 -3.78 -4.96
CA LEU A 15 -2.03 -3.07 -4.43
C LEU A 15 -0.85 -4.01 -4.22
N ALA A 16 -1.08 -5.18 -3.62
CA ALA A 16 -0.04 -6.19 -3.43
C ALA A 16 0.52 -6.69 -4.78
N ALA A 17 -0.36 -6.96 -5.75
CA ALA A 17 0.04 -7.41 -7.08
C ALA A 17 0.84 -6.34 -7.83
N TYR A 18 0.42 -5.07 -7.79
CA TYR A 18 1.18 -3.97 -8.37
C TYR A 18 2.51 -3.74 -7.63
N GLY A 19 2.56 -3.88 -6.30
CA GLY A 19 3.79 -3.81 -5.52
C GLY A 19 4.81 -4.86 -5.95
N LEU A 20 4.37 -6.11 -6.10
CA LEU A 20 5.20 -7.20 -6.62
C LEU A 20 5.64 -6.95 -8.06
N LEU A 21 4.73 -6.48 -8.92
CA LEU A 21 5.04 -6.16 -10.30
C LEU A 21 6.12 -5.06 -10.38
N VAL A 22 5.99 -4.00 -9.59
CA VAL A 22 6.99 -2.93 -9.51
C VAL A 22 8.34 -3.48 -9.05
N LEU A 23 8.38 -4.33 -8.01
CA LEU A 23 9.61 -5.01 -7.57
C LEU A 23 10.27 -5.80 -8.70
N VAL A 24 9.49 -6.58 -9.45
CA VAL A 24 10.00 -7.36 -10.59
C VAL A 24 10.53 -6.46 -11.70
N LEU A 25 9.95 -5.28 -11.89
CA LEU A 25 10.40 -4.30 -12.89
C LEU A 25 11.64 -3.50 -12.46
N VAL A 26 12.00 -3.46 -11.17
CA VAL A 26 13.16 -2.69 -10.67
C VAL A 26 14.45 -3.01 -11.44
N PRO A 27 14.87 -4.28 -11.59
CA PRO A 27 16.10 -4.64 -12.30
C PRO A 27 16.09 -4.24 -13.78
N PHE A 28 14.92 -4.21 -14.41
CA PHE A 28 14.77 -3.88 -15.83
C PHE A 28 14.76 -2.38 -16.11
N SER A 29 14.52 -1.54 -15.09
CA SER A 29 14.35 -0.10 -15.29
C SER A 29 15.63 0.64 -15.69
N ARG A 30 16.81 0.00 -15.63
CA ARG A 30 18.13 0.58 -16.00
C ARG A 30 18.38 1.98 -15.40
N GLY A 31 17.84 2.25 -14.20
CA GLY A 31 17.97 3.54 -13.53
C GLY A 31 16.97 4.61 -13.99
N SER A 32 15.92 4.26 -14.76
CA SER A 32 14.81 5.15 -15.08
C SER A 32 13.72 5.10 -14.01
N THR A 33 13.59 6.21 -13.30
CA THR A 33 12.86 6.33 -12.03
C THR A 33 11.41 6.75 -12.30
N ARG A 34 11.23 7.57 -13.35
CA ARG A 34 9.94 8.00 -13.89
C ARG A 34 9.12 6.84 -14.43
N GLY A 35 9.75 5.83 -15.05
CA GLY A 35 9.05 4.64 -15.54
C GLY A 35 8.38 3.85 -14.42
N LEU A 36 9.10 3.64 -13.30
CA LEU A 36 8.56 2.96 -12.13
C LEU A 36 7.51 3.81 -11.39
N ALA A 37 7.72 5.13 -11.32
CA ALA A 37 6.73 6.05 -10.77
C ALA A 37 5.42 6.00 -11.58
N LEU A 38 5.50 6.02 -12.91
CA LEU A 38 4.35 5.90 -13.81
C LEU A 38 3.62 4.56 -13.62
N ALA A 39 4.35 3.44 -13.56
CA ALA A 39 3.75 2.12 -13.29
C ALA A 39 3.00 2.09 -11.95
N THR A 40 3.56 2.74 -10.93
CA THR A 40 2.96 2.85 -9.59
C THR A 40 1.71 3.73 -9.62
N LEU A 41 1.74 4.87 -10.31
CA LEU A 41 0.59 5.74 -10.49
C LEU A 41 -0.55 5.06 -11.26
N ILE A 42 -0.21 4.25 -12.28
CA ILE A 42 -1.20 3.42 -12.98
C ILE A 42 -1.83 2.40 -12.02
N GLY A 43 -1.01 1.74 -11.19
CA GLY A 43 -1.50 0.82 -10.17
C GLY A 43 -2.48 1.49 -9.20
N LEU A 44 -2.10 2.65 -8.64
CA LEU A 44 -2.96 3.45 -7.75
C LEU A 44 -4.25 3.90 -8.46
N GLY A 45 -4.17 4.33 -9.71
CA GLY A 45 -5.34 4.70 -10.52
C GLY A 45 -6.30 3.54 -10.71
N MET A 46 -5.78 2.35 -11.02
CA MET A 46 -6.58 1.12 -11.15
C MET A 46 -7.24 0.73 -9.84
N THR A 47 -6.53 0.81 -8.70
CA THR A 47 -7.12 0.62 -7.37
C THR A 47 -8.20 1.66 -7.08
N GLY A 48 -8.02 2.91 -7.51
CA GLY A 48 -9.05 3.96 -7.41
C GLY A 48 -10.33 3.63 -8.17
N VAL A 49 -10.22 3.06 -9.38
CA VAL A 49 -11.39 2.58 -10.15
C VAL A 49 -12.10 1.44 -9.41
N ILE A 50 -11.34 0.52 -8.80
CA ILE A 50 -11.92 -0.56 -7.99
C ILE A 50 -12.67 0.00 -6.79
N LEU A 51 -12.08 0.95 -6.05
CA LEU A 51 -12.74 1.61 -4.92
C LEU A 51 -14.02 2.36 -5.34
N TYR A 52 -13.99 3.04 -6.49
CA TYR A 52 -15.18 3.70 -7.03
C TYR A 52 -16.30 2.72 -7.35
N ARG A 53 -15.97 1.55 -7.93
CA ARG A 53 -16.97 0.48 -8.15
C ARG A 53 -17.52 -0.07 -6.84
N LEU A 54 -16.67 -0.26 -5.82
CA LEU A 54 -17.12 -0.68 -4.49
C LEU A 54 -18.00 0.37 -3.82
N TRP A 55 -17.71 1.66 -4.01
CA TRP A 55 -18.57 2.75 -3.53
C TRP A 55 -19.96 2.70 -4.14
N GLN A 56 -20.06 2.53 -5.47
CA GLN A 56 -21.35 2.37 -6.14
C GLN A 56 -22.10 1.13 -5.66
N HIS A 57 -21.39 0.02 -5.49
CA HIS A 57 -21.97 -1.23 -5.00
C HIS A 57 -22.50 -1.08 -3.56
N TRP A 58 -21.71 -0.47 -2.67
CA TRP A 58 -22.12 -0.15 -1.30
C TRP A 58 -23.32 0.81 -1.26
N ALA A 59 -23.34 1.84 -2.11
CA ALA A 59 -24.47 2.78 -2.18
C ALA A 59 -25.78 2.11 -2.63
N MET A 60 -25.70 1.02 -3.40
CA MET A 60 -26.87 0.29 -3.90
C MET A 60 -27.35 -0.82 -2.95
N TYR A 61 -26.42 -1.59 -2.38
CA TYR A 61 -26.73 -2.81 -1.62
C TYR A 61 -26.43 -2.70 -0.11
N GLY A 62 -25.90 -1.57 0.35
CA GLY A 62 -25.49 -1.36 1.74
C GLY A 62 -24.16 -2.06 2.09
N PRO A 63 -23.83 -2.15 3.40
CA PRO A 63 -22.63 -2.85 3.87
C PRO A 63 -22.64 -4.31 3.46
N GLN A 64 -21.49 -4.81 3.02
CA GLN A 64 -21.32 -6.19 2.57
C GLN A 64 -20.13 -6.83 3.29
N GLU A 65 -20.25 -8.11 3.57
CA GLU A 65 -19.22 -8.92 4.23
C GLU A 65 -18.88 -10.13 3.38
N THR A 66 -17.63 -10.58 3.47
CA THR A 66 -17.14 -11.79 2.78
C THR A 66 -16.17 -12.53 3.68
N ALA A 67 -15.81 -13.75 3.26
CA ALA A 67 -14.85 -14.59 3.98
C ALA A 67 -15.27 -14.81 5.44
N PHE A 68 -16.52 -15.18 5.67
CA PHE A 68 -17.08 -15.41 7.02
C PHE A 68 -17.01 -14.18 7.94
N GLY A 69 -17.23 -12.98 7.38
CA GLY A 69 -17.20 -11.73 8.13
C GLY A 69 -15.81 -11.12 8.27
N LEU A 70 -14.76 -11.79 7.78
CA LEU A 70 -13.38 -11.33 7.91
C LEU A 70 -13.14 -9.99 7.23
N VAL A 71 -13.75 -9.79 6.06
CA VAL A 71 -13.65 -8.55 5.29
C VAL A 71 -15.04 -7.91 5.20
N ARG A 72 -15.11 -6.62 5.55
CA ARG A 72 -16.32 -5.80 5.49
C ARG A 72 -16.03 -4.56 4.66
N ILE A 73 -16.92 -4.27 3.71
CA ILE A 73 -16.94 -2.99 2.99
C ILE A 73 -18.12 -2.16 3.50
N ASP A 74 -17.80 -1.00 4.06
CA ASP A 74 -18.76 0.01 4.50
C ASP A 74 -18.32 1.42 4.08
N GLY A 75 -19.21 2.40 4.29
CA GLY A 75 -18.95 3.79 3.88
C GLY A 75 -17.75 4.40 4.60
N PHE A 76 -17.49 4.01 5.85
CA PHE A 76 -16.35 4.49 6.63
C PHE A 76 -15.03 3.99 6.04
N GLY A 77 -14.88 2.67 5.88
CA GLY A 77 -13.67 2.06 5.31
C GLY A 77 -13.40 2.57 3.90
N LEU A 78 -14.44 2.72 3.07
CA LEU A 78 -14.29 3.26 1.71
C LEU A 78 -13.86 4.74 1.70
N PHE A 79 -14.44 5.59 2.53
CA PHE A 79 -14.06 7.00 2.63
C PHE A 79 -12.58 7.16 3.01
N PHE A 80 -12.13 6.46 4.05
CA PHE A 80 -10.72 6.50 4.45
C PHE A 80 -9.80 5.86 3.42
N SER A 81 -10.26 4.86 2.67
CA SER A 81 -9.49 4.28 1.56
C SER A 81 -9.21 5.30 0.47
N PHE A 82 -10.17 6.16 0.13
CA PHE A 82 -9.94 7.25 -0.82
C PHE A 82 -8.93 8.27 -0.30
N ILE A 83 -9.00 8.64 0.98
CA ILE A 83 -8.03 9.55 1.60
C ILE A 83 -6.62 8.95 1.51
N LEU A 84 -6.46 7.69 1.90
CA LEU A 84 -5.16 7.02 1.86
C LEU A 84 -4.64 6.86 0.42
N LEU A 85 -5.51 6.63 -0.55
CA LEU A 85 -5.15 6.59 -1.97
C LEU A 85 -4.59 7.95 -2.45
N VAL A 86 -5.22 9.05 -2.02
CA VAL A 86 -4.74 10.41 -2.31
C VAL A 86 -3.37 10.65 -1.65
N VAL A 87 -3.22 10.28 -0.37
CA VAL A 87 -1.95 10.41 0.36
C VAL A 87 -0.83 9.62 -0.33
N ALA A 88 -1.09 8.37 -0.72
CA ALA A 88 -0.12 7.55 -1.44
C ALA A 88 0.25 8.16 -2.80
N THR A 89 -0.75 8.67 -3.54
CA THR A 89 -0.53 9.33 -4.84
C THR A 89 0.35 10.58 -4.68
N LEU A 90 0.03 11.44 -3.71
CA LEU A 90 0.84 12.63 -3.42
C LEU A 90 2.25 12.27 -2.96
N SER A 91 2.40 11.22 -2.15
CA SER A 91 3.71 10.73 -1.70
C SER A 91 4.57 10.26 -2.88
N VAL A 92 3.97 9.51 -3.82
CA VAL A 92 4.64 9.09 -5.06
C VAL A 92 5.05 10.32 -5.87
N LEU A 93 4.14 11.26 -6.12
CA LEU A 93 4.45 12.47 -6.91
C LEU A 93 5.56 13.32 -6.28
N ALA A 94 5.53 13.52 -4.96
CA ALA A 94 6.58 14.26 -4.24
C ALA A 94 7.93 13.55 -4.29
N SER A 95 7.93 12.21 -4.31
CA SER A 95 9.15 11.42 -4.29
C SER A 95 9.93 11.42 -5.61
N ILE A 96 9.28 11.64 -6.77
CA ILE A 96 9.93 11.52 -8.10
C ILE A 96 11.19 12.38 -8.18
N ASN A 97 11.07 13.67 -7.89
CA ASN A 97 12.20 14.60 -7.95
C ASN A 97 13.15 14.43 -6.77
N PHE A 98 12.64 13.99 -5.61
CA PHE A 98 13.45 13.80 -4.41
C PHE A 98 14.42 12.62 -4.57
N LEU A 99 13.92 11.47 -5.03
CA LEU A 99 14.71 10.26 -5.26
C LEU A 99 15.76 10.47 -6.36
N GLU A 100 15.39 11.17 -7.46
CA GLU A 100 16.32 11.53 -8.53
C GLU A 100 17.51 12.37 -8.01
N ARG A 101 17.25 13.30 -7.08
CA ARG A 101 18.28 14.19 -6.51
C ARG A 101 19.17 13.51 -5.48
N GLU A 102 18.60 12.63 -4.67
CA GLU A 102 19.33 11.98 -3.57
C GLU A 102 20.13 10.74 -4.01
N GLY A 103 19.92 10.26 -5.24
CA GLY A 103 20.61 9.07 -5.76
C GLY A 103 20.30 7.80 -4.96
N ALA A 104 19.16 7.77 -4.26
CA ALA A 104 18.72 6.63 -3.46
C ALA A 104 18.24 5.47 -4.34
N ASP A 105 18.02 4.28 -3.77
CA ASP A 105 17.47 3.13 -4.50
C ASP A 105 16.00 3.36 -4.87
N GLN A 106 15.79 3.93 -6.05
CA GLN A 106 14.52 4.58 -6.42
C GLN A 106 13.39 3.61 -6.73
N GLY A 107 13.71 2.37 -7.10
CA GLY A 107 12.70 1.39 -7.51
C GLY A 107 12.00 0.69 -6.35
N GLU A 108 12.74 0.37 -5.28
CA GLU A 108 12.21 -0.33 -4.11
C GLU A 108 11.18 0.55 -3.37
N PHE A 109 11.43 1.86 -3.30
CA PHE A 109 10.54 2.83 -2.64
C PHE A 109 9.09 2.74 -3.13
N TYR A 110 8.89 2.71 -4.45
CA TYR A 110 7.55 2.72 -5.02
C TYR A 110 6.76 1.45 -4.71
N ALA A 111 7.42 0.28 -4.73
CA ALA A 111 6.79 -0.96 -4.32
C ALA A 111 6.45 -0.96 -2.83
N LEU A 112 7.34 -0.45 -1.99
CA LEU A 112 7.11 -0.37 -0.54
C LEU A 112 5.94 0.55 -0.19
N ILE A 113 5.74 1.67 -0.91
CA ILE A 113 4.52 2.49 -0.75
C ILE A 113 3.25 1.69 -1.04
N LEU A 114 3.25 0.86 -2.10
CA LEU A 114 2.09 0.03 -2.43
C LEU A 114 1.82 -1.02 -1.35
N PHE A 115 2.86 -1.62 -0.77
CA PHE A 115 2.71 -2.53 0.37
C PHE A 115 2.23 -1.82 1.65
N CYS A 116 2.73 -0.63 1.94
CA CYS A 116 2.21 0.20 3.03
C CYS A 116 0.71 0.44 2.87
N LEU A 117 0.26 0.85 1.68
CA LEU A 117 -1.14 1.10 1.40
C LEU A 117 -1.99 -0.18 1.47
N ALA A 118 -1.47 -1.31 0.98
CA ALA A 118 -2.13 -2.61 1.08
C ALA A 118 -2.37 -3.02 2.54
N GLY A 119 -1.36 -2.85 3.41
CA GLY A 119 -1.47 -3.09 4.85
C GLY A 119 -2.53 -2.21 5.51
N MET A 120 -2.52 -0.90 5.20
CA MET A 120 -3.54 0.02 5.70
C MET A 120 -4.96 -0.33 5.22
N PHE A 121 -5.13 -0.75 3.97
CA PHE A 121 -6.43 -1.20 3.46
C PHE A 121 -6.91 -2.47 4.16
N LEU A 122 -6.00 -3.38 4.50
CA LEU A 122 -6.34 -4.57 5.28
C LEU A 122 -6.90 -4.19 6.66
N MET A 123 -6.31 -3.19 7.30
CA MET A 123 -6.79 -2.67 8.60
C MET A 123 -8.14 -1.97 8.49
N LEU A 124 -8.40 -1.24 7.40
CA LEU A 124 -9.66 -0.49 7.22
C LEU A 124 -10.86 -1.39 6.92
N HIS A 125 -10.66 -2.50 6.21
CA HIS A 125 -11.75 -3.33 5.70
C HIS A 125 -11.90 -4.67 6.43
N THR A 126 -11.36 -4.79 7.64
CA THR A 126 -11.50 -6.01 8.47
C THR A 126 -12.34 -5.76 9.70
N THR A 127 -13.06 -6.78 10.16
CA THR A 127 -13.76 -6.79 11.45
C THR A 127 -12.98 -7.55 12.53
N HIS A 128 -11.90 -8.25 12.16
CA HIS A 128 -11.12 -9.10 13.06
C HIS A 128 -9.78 -8.47 13.44
N LEU A 129 -9.48 -8.47 14.75
CA LEU A 129 -8.25 -7.93 15.31
C LEU A 129 -6.98 -8.61 14.75
N MET A 130 -7.03 -9.92 14.50
CA MET A 130 -5.88 -10.64 13.91
C MET A 130 -5.50 -10.08 12.54
N MET A 131 -6.48 -9.75 11.71
CA MET A 131 -6.24 -9.16 10.40
C MET A 131 -5.79 -7.71 10.50
N VAL A 132 -6.24 -6.96 11.52
CA VAL A 132 -5.69 -5.64 11.83
C VAL A 132 -4.20 -5.75 12.16
N LEU A 133 -3.81 -6.73 12.98
CA LEU A 133 -2.40 -6.97 13.32
C LEU A 133 -1.57 -7.35 12.08
N ILE A 134 -2.07 -8.25 11.23
CA ILE A 134 -1.40 -8.59 9.97
C ILE A 134 -1.24 -7.35 9.08
N GLY A 135 -2.28 -6.50 8.99
CA GLY A 135 -2.22 -5.27 8.21
C GLY A 135 -1.20 -4.28 8.76
N LEU A 136 -1.13 -4.18 10.10
CA LEU A 136 -0.16 -3.37 10.81
C LEU A 136 1.27 -3.87 10.57
N GLU A 137 1.52 -5.17 10.65
CA GLU A 137 2.83 -5.77 10.36
C GLU A 137 3.28 -5.54 8.92
N VAL A 138 2.39 -5.72 7.94
CA VAL A 138 2.70 -5.45 6.53
C VAL A 138 3.04 -3.97 6.33
N PHE A 139 2.25 -3.07 6.93
CA PHE A 139 2.50 -1.63 6.87
C PHE A 139 3.82 -1.25 7.55
N SER A 140 4.08 -1.76 8.75
CA SER A 140 5.23 -1.41 9.58
C SER A 140 6.53 -1.92 8.98
N LEU A 141 6.59 -3.16 8.52
CA LEU A 141 7.77 -3.72 7.85
C LEU A 141 8.13 -2.93 6.59
N ALA A 142 7.13 -2.59 5.77
CA ALA A 142 7.37 -1.76 4.59
C ALA A 142 7.90 -0.36 4.98
N LEU A 143 7.34 0.24 6.03
CA LEU A 143 7.78 1.55 6.53
C LEU A 143 9.22 1.51 7.08
N TYR A 144 9.58 0.46 7.83
CA TYR A 144 10.94 0.28 8.35
C TYR A 144 11.96 0.23 7.22
N VAL A 145 11.65 -0.49 6.14
CA VAL A 145 12.53 -0.54 4.97
C VAL A 145 12.62 0.84 4.30
N ILE A 146 11.51 1.57 4.16
CA ILE A 146 11.52 2.94 3.58
C ILE A 146 12.41 3.90 4.39
N THR A 147 12.36 3.85 5.74
CA THR A 147 13.20 4.73 6.57
C THR A 147 14.71 4.47 6.41
N GLY A 148 15.07 3.25 6.01
CA GLY A 148 16.44 2.79 5.76
C GLY A 148 16.86 2.79 4.30
N LEU A 149 16.07 3.40 3.39
CA LEU A 149 16.26 3.24 1.95
C LEU A 149 17.64 3.69 1.46
N THR A 150 18.23 4.72 2.07
CA THR A 150 19.56 5.22 1.66
C THR A 150 20.67 4.52 2.45
N ARG A 151 20.99 3.28 2.05
CA ARG A 151 21.96 2.41 2.75
C ARG A 151 23.37 2.99 2.85
N SER A 152 23.74 3.89 1.94
CA SER A 152 25.03 4.59 1.97
C SER A 152 25.17 5.61 3.12
N ARG A 153 24.05 6.02 3.74
CA ARG A 153 24.04 7.00 4.83
C ARG A 153 23.81 6.30 6.17
N LEU A 154 24.82 6.35 7.04
CA LEU A 154 24.74 5.82 8.40
C LEU A 154 23.49 6.30 9.17
N ARG A 155 23.12 7.57 9.00
CA ARG A 155 21.92 8.14 9.62
C ARG A 155 20.61 7.48 9.18
N SER A 156 20.50 7.03 7.93
CA SER A 156 19.32 6.32 7.43
C SER A 156 19.24 4.91 8.04
N VAL A 157 20.37 4.21 8.11
CA VAL A 157 20.46 2.89 8.74
C VAL A 157 20.11 2.95 10.24
N GLU A 158 20.66 3.94 10.95
CA GLU A 158 20.36 4.15 12.38
C GLU A 158 18.88 4.49 12.59
N SER A 159 18.29 5.29 11.70
CA SER A 159 16.87 5.66 11.78
C SER A 159 15.96 4.44 11.58
N ALA A 160 16.28 3.57 10.62
CA ALA A 160 15.53 2.33 10.39
C ALA A 160 15.59 1.38 11.59
N LEU A 161 16.79 1.22 12.18
CA LEU A 161 16.96 0.41 13.38
C LEU A 161 16.14 0.97 14.55
N LYS A 162 16.18 2.30 14.76
CA LYS A 162 15.39 2.95 15.82
C LYS A 162 13.90 2.78 15.61
N TYR A 163 13.41 2.96 14.39
CA TYR A 163 11.99 2.77 14.06
C TYR A 163 11.54 1.32 14.26
N PHE A 164 12.34 0.37 13.78
CA PHE A 164 12.08 -1.06 13.96
C PHE A 164 12.02 -1.45 15.44
N LEU A 165 13.00 -1.03 16.24
CA LEU A 165 13.03 -1.35 17.67
C LEU A 165 11.83 -0.71 18.40
N LEU A 166 11.54 0.57 18.14
CA LEU A 166 10.39 1.24 18.78
C LEU A 166 9.07 0.54 18.44
N GLY A 167 8.90 0.09 17.19
CA GLY A 167 7.70 -0.62 16.80
C GLY A 167 7.63 -2.06 17.32
N ALA A 168 8.76 -2.78 17.42
CA ALA A 168 8.80 -4.13 17.98
C ALA A 168 8.50 -4.19 19.49
N PHE A 169 8.65 -3.06 20.20
CA PHE A 169 8.33 -2.92 21.63
C PHE A 169 6.99 -2.23 21.92
N SER A 170 6.22 -1.85 20.89
CA SER A 170 4.90 -1.20 21.00
C SER A 170 3.75 -2.19 20.91
#